data_AF-A0A1G2YQT8-F1
#
_entry.id   AF-A0A1G2YQT8-F1
#
_cell.length_a   1.000
_cell.length_b   1.000
_cell.length_c   1.000
_cell.angle_alpha   90.00
_cell.angle_beta   90.00
_cell.angle_gamma   90.00
#
_symmetry.space_group_name_H-M   'P 1'
#
loop_
_entity.id
_entity.type
_entity.pdbx_description
1 polymer ?
#
loop_
_entity_poly.entity_id
_entity_poly.type
_entity_poly.pdbx_seq_one_letter_code
_entity_poly.pdbx_strand_id
1 'polypeptide(L)' 'MKTNRQSDGFPVLMTEQELIEFLRIPAVSKADDYTNVVANLKRMRDLPCIHICRQPLYPRAAILHWIYKQTQKEVNL' A
#
# COMPACT_ATOMS: atom_id res chain seq x y z
N MET A 1 25.36 4.75 -22.38
CA MET A 1 24.93 3.50 -21.71
C MET A 1 23.43 3.58 -21.46
N LYS A 2 22.62 2.82 -22.22
CA LYS A 2 21.18 2.73 -21.96
C LYS A 2 20.99 1.67 -20.87
N THR A 3 20.79 2.07 -19.63
CA THR A 3 20.39 1.13 -18.57
C THR A 3 18.99 0.64 -18.87
N ASN A 4 18.90 -0.56 -19.41
CA ASN A 4 17.70 -1.36 -19.44
C ASN A 4 17.30 -1.66 -17.99
N ARG A 5 16.48 -0.80 -17.37
CA ARG A 5 15.82 -1.13 -16.10
C ARG A 5 14.51 -1.80 -16.46
N GLN A 6 14.53 -3.12 -16.56
CA GLN A 6 13.34 -3.90 -16.23
C GLN A 6 12.96 -3.53 -14.79
N SER A 7 11.92 -2.73 -14.65
CA SER A 7 11.34 -2.36 -13.36
C SER A 7 9.86 -2.71 -13.40
N ASP A 8 9.56 -4.01 -13.49
CA ASP A 8 8.21 -4.56 -13.42
C ASP A 8 7.67 -4.58 -11.97
N GLY A 9 8.05 -3.61 -11.13
CA GLY A 9 7.70 -3.61 -9.71
C GLY A 9 7.71 -2.24 -9.06
N PHE A 10 6.80 -2.08 -8.11
CA PHE A 10 6.69 -0.88 -7.26
C PHE A 10 7.96 -0.65 -6.44
N PRO A 11 8.32 0.62 -6.11
CA PRO A 11 9.48 0.93 -5.29
C PRO A 11 9.49 0.25 -3.91
N VAL A 12 10.67 0.20 -3.27
CA VAL A 12 10.80 -0.33 -1.90
C VAL A 12 10.06 0.54 -0.89
N LEU A 13 10.08 1.86 -1.07
CA LEU A 13 9.29 2.83 -0.33
C LEU A 13 8.31 3.47 -1.30
N MET A 14 7.03 3.17 -1.12
CA MET A 14 5.97 3.66 -1.99
C MET A 14 5.37 4.95 -1.43
N THR A 15 5.00 5.86 -2.32
CA THR A 15 4.08 6.96 -2.03
C THR A 15 2.65 6.45 -1.83
N GLU A 16 1.74 7.35 -1.45
CA GLU A 16 0.33 6.96 -1.30
C GLU A 16 -0.32 6.57 -2.63
N GLN A 17 0.01 7.27 -3.72
CA GLN A 17 -0.48 6.93 -5.06
C GLN A 17 -0.01 5.53 -5.48
N GLU A 18 1.28 5.25 -5.30
CA GLU A 18 1.85 3.93 -5.62
C GLU A 18 1.24 2.83 -4.74
N LEU A 19 0.93 3.12 -3.47
CA LEU A 19 0.22 2.18 -2.60
C LEU A 19 -1.20 1.89 -3.12
N ILE A 20 -1.94 2.93 -3.54
CA ILE A 20 -3.31 2.80 -4.08
C ILE A 20 -3.31 1.86 -5.28
N GLU A 21 -2.35 2.04 -6.18
CA GLU A 21 -2.15 1.20 -7.36
C GLU A 21 -1.70 -0.23 -6.96
N PHE A 22 -0.76 -0.35 -6.02
CA PHE A 22 -0.25 -1.63 -5.53
C PHE A 22 -1.36 -2.50 -4.92
N LEU A 23 -2.23 -1.89 -4.10
CA LEU A 23 -3.37 -2.57 -3.48
C LEU A 23 -4.58 -2.72 -4.41
N ARG A 24 -4.50 -2.19 -5.64
CA ARG A 24 -5.59 -2.19 -6.63
C ARG A 24 -6.89 -1.59 -6.08
N ILE A 25 -6.80 -0.57 -5.22
CA ILE A 25 -7.96 0.09 -4.60
C ILE A 25 -9.00 0.52 -5.65
N PRO A 26 -8.61 1.10 -6.81
CA PRO A 26 -9.60 1.51 -7.82
C PRO A 26 -10.41 0.36 -8.42
N ALA A 27 -9.89 -0.87 -8.39
CA ALA A 27 -10.58 -2.04 -8.91
C ALA A 27 -11.57 -2.64 -7.90
N VAL A 28 -11.39 -2.39 -6.60
CA VAL A 28 -12.18 -3.00 -5.51
C VAL A 28 -13.03 -2.01 -4.73
N SER A 29 -12.81 -0.70 -4.93
CA SER A 29 -13.53 0.37 -4.25
C SER A 29 -14.17 1.32 -5.26
N LYS A 30 -15.42 1.72 -5.00
CA LYS A 30 -16.13 2.76 -5.75
C LYS A 30 -16.01 4.16 -5.12
N ALA A 31 -15.06 4.34 -4.19
CA ALA A 31 -14.88 5.62 -3.52
C ALA A 31 -14.40 6.68 -4.53
N ASP A 32 -14.96 7.89 -4.43
CA ASP A 32 -14.55 9.02 -5.25
C ASP A 32 -13.16 9.57 -4.83
N ASP A 33 -12.75 9.30 -3.58
CA ASP A 33 -11.45 9.69 -3.02
C ASP A 33 -10.76 8.50 -2.33
N TYR A 34 -9.71 7.99 -2.98
CA TYR A 34 -8.92 6.87 -2.46
C TYR A 34 -8.03 7.25 -1.26
N THR A 35 -7.77 8.54 -1.02
CA THR A 35 -7.10 9.05 0.18
C THR A 35 -7.86 8.65 1.44
N ASN A 36 -9.20 8.76 1.39
CA ASN A 36 -10.06 8.35 2.50
C ASN A 36 -10.02 6.84 2.74
N VAL A 37 -9.90 6.04 1.68
CA VAL A 37 -9.73 4.58 1.80
C VAL A 37 -8.41 4.28 2.52
N VAL A 38 -7.32 4.91 2.11
CA VAL A 38 -6.01 4.72 2.75
C VAL A 38 -6.05 5.19 4.22
N ALA A 39 -6.66 6.33 4.51
CA ALA A 39 -6.85 6.81 5.88
C ALA A 39 -7.66 5.84 6.74
N ASN A 40 -8.71 5.24 6.17
CA ASN A 40 -9.51 4.23 6.83
C ASN A 40 -8.70 2.95 7.09
N LEU A 41 -7.90 2.49 6.13
CA LEU A 41 -7.00 1.34 6.31
C LEU A 41 -5.97 1.57 7.42
N LYS A 42 -5.42 2.80 7.52
CA LYS A 42 -4.53 3.19 8.62
C LYS A 42 -5.23 3.09 9.98
N ARG A 43 -6.46 3.61 10.09
CA ARG A 43 -7.21 3.66 11.36
C ARG A 43 -7.79 2.32 11.79
N MET A 44 -8.37 1.57 10.86
CA MET A 44 -9.18 0.38 11.16
C MET A 44 -8.41 -0.93 11.02
N ARG A 45 -7.33 -0.94 10.23
CA ARG A 45 -6.60 -2.18 9.90
C ARG A 45 -5.09 -2.08 10.17
N ASP A 46 -4.63 -1.03 10.85
CA ASP A 46 -3.23 -0.81 11.22
C ASP A 46 -2.27 -0.87 10.01
N LEU A 47 -2.64 -0.19 8.92
CA LEU A 47 -1.81 -0.13 7.72
C LEU A 47 -0.43 0.48 8.04
N PRO A 48 0.70 -0.21 7.76
CA PRO A 48 2.02 0.26 8.13
C PRO A 48 2.48 1.43 7.25
N CYS A 49 2.99 2.49 7.89
CA CYS A 49 3.60 3.61 7.19
C CYS A 49 4.74 4.20 8.04
N ILE A 50 5.66 4.89 7.37
CA ILE A 50 6.72 5.70 7.99
C ILE A 50 6.56 7.15 7.54
N HIS A 51 6.99 8.11 8.35
CA HIS A 51 6.94 9.53 8.00
C HIS A 51 8.35 10.03 7.70
N ILE A 52 8.59 10.45 6.46
CA ILE A 52 9.84 11.10 6.03
C ILE A 52 9.48 12.48 5.51
N CYS A 53 10.15 13.53 6.01
CA CYS A 53 9.86 14.92 5.62
C CYS A 53 8.36 15.31 5.75
N ARG A 54 7.67 14.79 6.78
CA ARG A 54 6.22 14.95 7.01
C ARG A 54 5.31 14.26 5.99
N GLN A 55 5.85 13.51 5.04
CA GLN A 55 5.07 12.71 4.09
C GLN A 55 5.03 11.24 4.51
N PRO A 56 3.84 10.59 4.47
CA PRO A 56 3.74 9.16 4.71
C PRO A 56 4.29 8.39 3.51
N LEU A 57 5.15 7.41 3.80
CA LEU A 57 5.64 6.44 2.84
C LEU A 57 5.35 5.03 3.34
N TYR A 58 5.23 4.10 2.39
CA TYR A 58 4.75 2.74 2.63
C TYR A 58 5.83 1.75 2.20
N PRO A 59 6.57 1.17 3.15
CA PRO A 59 7.57 0.16 2.83
C PRO A 59 6.90 -1.10 2.26
N ARG A 60 7.26 -1.47 1.03
CA ARG A 60 6.65 -2.60 0.30
C ARG A 60 6.68 -3.91 1.08
N ALA A 61 7.80 -4.21 1.74
CA ALA A 61 7.94 -5.40 2.57
C ALA A 61 6.96 -5.41 3.77
N ALA A 62 6.77 -4.25 4.41
CA ALA A 62 5.82 -4.12 5.52
C ALA A 62 4.38 -4.26 5.04
N ILE A 63 4.04 -3.71 3.87
CA ILE A 63 2.72 -3.85 3.26
C ILE A 63 2.44 -5.31 2.88
N LEU A 64 3.38 -6.02 2.26
CA LEU A 64 3.22 -7.44 1.93
C LEU A 64 2.98 -8.30 3.18
N HIS A 65 3.77 -8.07 4.23
CA HIS A 65 3.59 -8.75 5.50
C HIS A 65 2.24 -8.40 6.16
N TRP A 66 1.80 -7.14 6.04
CA TRP A 66 0.47 -6.72 6.49
C TRP A 66 -0.64 -7.43 5.72
N ILE A 67 -0.57 -7.53 4.38
CA ILE A 67 -1.55 -8.28 3.56
C ILE A 67 -1.64 -9.71 4.06
N TYR A 68 -0.50 -10.40 4.21
CA TYR A 68 -0.46 -11.77 4.71
C TYR A 68 -1.16 -11.90 6.08
N LYS A 69 -0.87 -10.99 7.02
CA LYS A 69 -1.55 -10.95 8.32
C LYS A 69 -3.05 -10.73 8.22
N GLN A 70 -3.52 -9.86 7.32
CA GLN A 70 -4.97 -9.69 7.10
C GLN A 70 -5.59 -10.98 6.57
N THR A 71 -4.98 -11.65 5.60
CA THR A 71 -5.47 -12.94 5.08
C THR A 71 -5.59 -14.00 6.17
N GLN A 72 -4.62 -14.09 7.07
CA GLN A 72 -4.69 -15.04 8.20
C GLN A 72 -5.83 -14.73 9.17
N LYS A 73 -6.23 -13.46 9.34
CA LYS A 73 -7.40 -13.10 10.15
C LYS A 73 -8.69 -13.55 9.48
N GLU A 74 -8.80 -13.37 8.16
CA GLU A 74 -10.00 -13.72 7.41
C GLU A 74 -10.18 -15.24 7.23
N VAL A 75 -9.09 -16.02 7.19
CA VAL A 75 -9.14 -17.51 7.08
C VAL A 75 -9.49 -18.19 8.41
N ASN A 76 -9.24 -17.52 9.53
CA ASN A 76 -9.56 -18.04 10.88
C ASN A 76 -10.94 -17.55 11.39
N LEU A 77 -11.79 -17.02 10.50
CA LEU A 77 -13.20 -16.70 10.72
C LEU A 77 -14.09 -17.78 10.07
#